data_AF-A0A378A563-F1
#
_entry.id   AF-A0A378A563-F1
#
_cell.length_a   1.000
_cell.length_b   1.000
_cell.length_c   1.000
_cell.angle_alpha   90.00
_cell.angle_beta   90.00
_cell.angle_gamma   90.00
#
_symmetry.space_group_name_H-M   'P 1'
#
loop_
_entity.id
_entity.type
_entity.pdbx_description
1 polymer ?
#
loop_
_entity_poly.entity_id
_entity_poly.type
_entity_poly.pdbx_seq_one_letter_code
_entity_poly.pdbx_strand_id
1 'polypeptide(L)' 'MAESFLQEGTQKVVPGQPLTWGQSITDPCLSWEDSERLLSELAAATATACNRSARRACGGQFSSLTPLPNPVTR' A
#
# COMPACT_ATOMS: atom_id res chain seq x y z
N MET A 1 -2.86 -0.67 -9.82
CA MET A 1 -4.04 -1.38 -9.30
C MET A 1 -3.52 -2.68 -8.70
N ALA A 2 -3.92 -3.01 -7.47
CA ALA A 2 -3.50 -4.22 -6.77
C ALA A 2 -4.73 -4.84 -6.09
N GLU A 3 -4.83 -6.17 -6.13
CA GLU A 3 -5.94 -6.92 -5.54
C GLU A 3 -5.50 -7.56 -4.22
N SER A 4 -6.26 -7.32 -3.16
CA SER A 4 -5.92 -7.71 -1.79
C SER A 4 -7.14 -8.27 -1.06
N PHE A 5 -6.89 -9.21 -0.16
CA PHE A 5 -7.87 -9.80 0.74
C PHE A 5 -7.24 -10.00 2.13
N LEU A 6 -8.05 -10.40 3.11
CA LEU A 6 -7.55 -10.65 4.47
C LEU A 6 -6.52 -11.78 4.48
N GLN A 7 -6.84 -12.88 3.81
CA GLN A 7 -5.99 -14.05 3.63
C GLN A 7 -5.44 -14.06 2.21
N GLU A 8 -4.16 -14.36 2.08
CA GLU A 8 -3.50 -14.50 0.80
C GLU A 8 -4.07 -15.63 -0.07
N GLY A 9 -3.88 -15.49 -1.38
CA GLY A 9 -4.16 -16.52 -2.37
C GLY A 9 -5.62 -16.55 -2.83
N THR A 10 -6.08 -17.75 -3.20
CA THR A 10 -7.42 -18.00 -3.72
C THR A 10 -7.91 -19.36 -3.25
N GLN A 11 -9.23 -19.51 -3.15
CA GLN A 11 -9.91 -20.75 -2.75
C GLN A 11 -10.93 -21.19 -3.80
N LYS A 12 -11.07 -22.51 -3.93
CA LYS A 12 -12.07 -23.10 -4.82
C LYS A 12 -13.39 -23.30 -4.09
N VAL A 13 -14.49 -22.92 -4.72
CA VAL A 13 -15.83 -23.18 -4.20
C VAL A 13 -16.21 -24.63 -4.53
N VAL A 14 -16.20 -25.49 -3.50
CA VAL A 14 -16.62 -26.89 -3.60
C VAL A 14 -17.91 -27.09 -2.81
N PRO A 15 -18.97 -27.65 -3.42
CA PRO A 15 -20.23 -27.92 -2.72
C PRO A 15 -20.02 -28.78 -1.47
N GLY A 16 -20.54 -28.33 -0.33
CA GLY A 16 -20.45 -29.06 0.94
C GLY A 16 -19.15 -28.84 1.73
N GLN A 17 -18.20 -28.05 1.24
CA GLN A 17 -17.05 -27.62 2.03
C GLN A 17 -17.22 -26.17 2.53
N PRO A 18 -16.89 -25.90 3.81
CA PRO A 18 -16.87 -24.54 4.32
C PRO A 18 -15.73 -23.75 3.68
N LEU A 19 -16.02 -22.51 3.30
CA LEU A 19 -15.02 -21.60 2.75
C LEU A 19 -14.19 -20.96 3.87
N THR A 20 -12.93 -20.70 3.58
CA THR A 20 -12.06 -19.90 4.44
C THR A 20 -12.52 -18.45 4.38
N TRP A 21 -12.78 -17.88 5.54
CA TRP A 21 -13.18 -16.49 5.62
C TRP A 21 -12.04 -15.56 5.25
N GLY A 22 -12.34 -14.51 4.49
CA GLY A 22 -11.34 -13.53 4.08
C GLY A 22 -10.38 -14.01 2.98
N GLN A 23 -10.69 -15.08 2.25
CA GLN A 23 -9.90 -15.55 1.10
C GLN A 23 -10.68 -15.40 -0.22
N SER A 24 -10.02 -14.89 -1.26
CA SER A 24 -10.61 -14.68 -2.59
C SER A 24 -11.07 -15.99 -3.23
N ILE A 25 -12.17 -15.97 -3.99
CA ILE A 25 -12.71 -17.13 -4.74
C ILE A 25 -12.43 -17.07 -6.25
N THR A 26 -11.88 -15.95 -6.73
CA THR A 26 -11.57 -15.72 -8.14
C THR A 26 -10.06 -15.77 -8.34
N ASP A 27 -9.41 -14.61 -8.26
CA ASP A 27 -7.99 -14.41 -8.53
C ASP A 27 -7.19 -14.42 -7.23
N PRO A 28 -5.90 -14.82 -7.29
CA PRO A 28 -5.02 -14.81 -6.14
C PRO A 28 -4.76 -13.37 -5.66
N CYS A 29 -5.14 -13.08 -4.42
CA CYS A 29 -4.96 -11.76 -3.81
C CYS A 29 -3.80 -11.74 -2.81
N LEU A 30 -3.25 -10.54 -2.60
CA LEU A 30 -2.27 -10.28 -1.53
C LEU A 30 -2.91 -10.40 -0.14
N SER A 31 -2.09 -10.73 0.86
CA SER A 31 -2.46 -10.69 2.28
C SER A 31 -2.73 -9.25 2.74
N TRP A 32 -3.38 -9.11 3.90
CA TRP A 32 -3.56 -7.82 4.54
C TRP A 32 -2.21 -7.16 4.90
N GLU A 33 -1.29 -7.94 5.48
CA GLU A 33 0.02 -7.46 5.92
C GLU A 33 0.85 -6.92 4.75
N ASP A 34 0.83 -7.60 3.60
CA ASP A 34 1.55 -7.14 2.42
C ASP A 34 0.88 -5.92 1.77
N SER A 35 -0.44 -5.82 1.90
CA SER A 35 -1.19 -4.65 1.41
C SER A 35 -0.88 -3.40 2.23
N GLU A 36 -0.79 -3.52 3.56
CA GLU A 36 -0.35 -2.42 4.43
C GLU A 36 1.07 -1.95 4.09
N ARG A 37 1.98 -2.89 3.82
CA ARG A 37 3.35 -2.58 3.39
C ARG A 37 3.36 -1.87 2.04
N LEU A 38 2.64 -2.40 1.05
CA LEU A 38 2.52 -1.80 -0.28
C LEU A 38 2.00 -0.35 -0.20
N LEU A 39 0.95 -0.11 0.57
CA LEU A 39 0.39 1.22 0.75
C LEU A 39 1.36 2.17 1.45
N SER A 40 2.10 1.69 2.46
CA SER A 40 3.13 2.46 3.15
C SER A 40 4.27 2.86 2.21
N GLU A 41 4.73 1.94 1.35
CA GLU A 41 5.75 2.20 0.35
C GLU A 41 5.28 3.20 -0.71
N LEU A 42 4.04 3.07 -1.19
CA LEU A 42 3.45 4.01 -2.13
C LEU A 42 3.30 5.41 -1.53
N ALA A 43 2.91 5.51 -0.25
CA ALA A 43 2.85 6.78 0.46
C ALA A 43 4.24 7.44 0.57
N ALA A 44 5.27 6.65 0.93
CA ALA A 44 6.65 7.13 1.00
C ALA A 44 7.19 7.57 -0.38
N ALA A 45 6.89 6.80 -1.43
CA ALA A 45 7.31 7.10 -2.80
C ALA A 45 6.63 8.37 -3.34
N THR A 46 5.34 8.55 -3.09
CA THR A 46 4.59 9.75 -3.50
C THR A 46 5.03 10.99 -2.73
N ALA A 47 5.28 10.90 -1.43
CA ALA A 47 5.86 11.99 -0.64
C ALA A 47 7.24 12.39 -1.16
N THR A 48 8.10 11.41 -1.45
CA THR A 48 9.44 11.66 -2.00
C THR A 48 9.37 12.24 -3.42
N ALA A 49 8.46 11.72 -4.26
CA ALA A 49 8.24 12.22 -5.61
C ALA A 49 7.67 13.64 -5.61
N CYS A 50 6.73 13.96 -4.73
CA CYS A 50 6.18 15.31 -4.55
C CYS A 50 7.28 16.30 -4.14
N ASN A 51 8.16 15.92 -3.22
CA ASN A 51 9.33 16.72 -2.87
C ASN A 51 10.27 16.93 -4.07
N ARG A 52 10.39 15.95 -4.97
CA ARG A 52 11.18 16.07 -6.22
C ARG A 52 10.50 16.91 -7.29
N SER A 53 9.19 16.78 -7.49
CA SER A 53 8.43 17.56 -8.45
C SER A 53 8.24 19.00 -7.99
N ALA A 54 8.07 19.25 -6.68
CA ALA A 54 8.15 20.59 -6.10
C ALA A 54 9.54 21.23 -6.30
N ARG A 55 10.63 20.44 -6.19
CA ARG A 55 12.00 20.91 -6.50
C ARG A 55 12.27 21.13 -7.99
N ARG A 56 11.52 20.50 -8.90
CA ARG A 56 11.61 20.76 -10.35
C ARG A 56 10.73 21.93 -10.78
N ALA A 57 9.57 22.13 -10.15
CA ALA A 57 8.68 23.27 -10.41
C ALA A 57 9.21 24.57 -9.77
N CYS A 58 9.83 24.48 -8.59
CA CYS A 58 10.47 25.59 -7.90
C CYS A 58 11.97 25.47 -8.13
N GLY A 59 12.50 26.16 -9.14
CA GLY A 59 13.91 26.07 -9.54
C GLY A 59 14.89 26.16 -8.37
N GLY A 60 15.42 25.01 -7.95
CA GLY A 60 16.76 24.89 -7.35
C GLY A 60 17.06 25.61 -6.04
N GLN A 61 16.09 26.06 -5.22
CA GLN A 61 16.40 26.63 -3.91
C GLN A 61 15.39 26.21 -2.84
N PHE A 62 15.60 25.05 -2.21
CA PHE A 62 15.06 24.81 -0.87
C PHE A 62 15.94 23.82 -0.11
N SER A 63 16.98 24.37 0.52
CA SER A 63 17.97 23.63 1.30
C SER A 63 17.51 23.32 2.74
N SER A 64 16.26 23.59 3.13
CA SER A 64 15.87 23.53 4.55
C SER A 64 14.42 23.11 4.83
N LEU A 65 13.84 22.19 4.03
CA LEU A 65 12.64 21.48 4.48
C LEU A 65 13.07 20.23 5.24
N THR A 66 13.14 20.36 6.55
CA THR A 66 13.17 19.22 7.47
C THR A 66 11.94 18.35 7.24
N PRO A 67 12.08 17.02 7.32
CA PRO A 67 10.95 16.11 7.12
C PRO A 67 9.90 16.33 8.22
N LEU A 68 8.63 16.39 7.82
CA LEU A 68 7.51 16.44 8.76
C LEU A 68 7.56 15.22 9.69
N PRO A 69 7.37 15.39 11.01
CA PRO A 69 7.31 14.26 11.92
C PRO A 69 6.08 13.39 11.59
N ASN A 70 6.32 12.09 11.60
CA ASN A 70 5.38 11.03 11.26
C ASN A 70 4.09 11.13 12.13
N PRO A 71 2.88 11.18 11.55
CA PRO A 71 1.64 11.34 12.33
C PRO A 71 1.22 10.10 13.14
N VAL A 72 2.00 9.01 13.12
CA VAL A 72 1.67 7.75 13.80
C VAL A 72 2.42 7.63 15.15
N THR A 73 2.22 8.62 16.02
CA THR A 73 2.45 8.44 17.47
C THR A 73 1.25 9.01 18.20
N ARG A 74 0.30 8.14 18.48
CA ARG A 74 -0.66 8.32 19.57
C ARG A 74 -0.93 6.97 20.21
#